data_AF-A0A699PYZ0-F1
#
_entry.id   AF-A0A699PYZ0-F1
#
_cell.length_a   1.000
_cell.length_b   1.000
_cell.length_c   1.000
_cell.angle_alpha   90.00
_cell.angle_beta   90.00
_cell.angle_gamma   90.00
#
_symmetry.space_group_name_H-M   'P 1'
#
loop_
_entity.id
_entity.type
_entity.pdbx_description
1 polymer ?
#
loop_
_entity_poly.entity_id
_entity_poly.type
_entity_poly.pdbx_seq_one_letter_code
_entity_poly.pdbx_strand_id
1 'polypeptide(L)'
;MEDEFYNLSVKGNDLKTYVRRLQELAVLCPNMVPNNEKLMEVFIGRLTRSIKGNVTALKPQTLKEAINIAQRPETFRSYAATPTKNHGYTGNRPSC
;
A
#
# COMPACT_ATOMS: atom_id res chain seq x y z
N MET A 1 11.99 -24.08 -3.58
CA MET A 1 11.14 -23.19 -4.41
C MET A 1 9.82 -22.89 -3.72
N GLU A 2 9.05 -23.90 -3.34
CA GLU A 2 7.78 -23.74 -2.61
C GLU A 2 7.97 -23.06 -1.25
N ASP A 3 8.94 -23.53 -0.46
CA ASP A 3 9.24 -23.01 0.88
C ASP A 3 9.67 -21.52 0.87
N GLU A 4 10.48 -21.14 -0.12
CA GLU A 4 10.88 -19.73 -0.33
C GLU A 4 9.69 -18.85 -0.72
N PHE A 5 8.76 -19.41 -1.51
CA PHE A 5 7.52 -18.72 -1.83
C PHE A 5 6.65 -18.54 -0.59
N TYR A 6 6.62 -19.46 0.37
CA TYR A 6 5.89 -19.32 1.64
C TYR A 6 6.57 -18.39 2.66
N ASN A 7 7.90 -18.33 2.65
CA ASN A 7 8.67 -17.41 3.49
C ASN A 7 8.79 -15.98 2.93
N LEU A 8 8.31 -15.73 1.70
CA LEU A 8 8.37 -14.41 1.07
C LEU A 8 7.44 -13.40 1.79
N SER A 9 8.01 -12.47 2.55
CA SER A 9 7.28 -11.42 3.26
C SER A 9 7.86 -10.05 2.92
N VAL A 10 7.02 -9.01 2.90
CA VAL A 10 7.48 -7.62 2.75
C VAL A 10 8.23 -7.23 4.02
N LYS A 11 9.56 -7.29 3.98
CA LYS A 11 10.43 -6.73 5.01
C LYS A 11 10.71 -5.25 4.71
N GLY A 12 10.09 -4.36 5.48
CA GLY A 12 10.36 -2.92 5.43
C GLY A 12 9.93 -2.24 4.12
N ASN A 13 10.77 -1.33 3.63
CA ASN A 13 10.50 -0.52 2.42
C ASN A 13 10.89 -1.20 1.10
N ASP A 14 11.37 -2.44 1.14
CA ASP A 14 11.91 -3.18 -0.02
C ASP A 14 10.83 -3.84 -0.88
N LEU A 15 9.70 -3.16 -1.07
CA LEU A 15 8.58 -3.69 -1.85
C LEU A 15 9.00 -4.00 -3.30
N LYS A 16 9.89 -3.18 -3.89
CA LYS A 16 10.40 -3.39 -5.25
C LYS A 16 11.13 -4.73 -5.37
N THR A 17 11.93 -5.09 -4.37
CA THR A 17 12.65 -6.36 -4.29
C THR A 17 11.68 -7.52 -4.09
N TYR A 18 10.68 -7.34 -3.22
CA TYR A 18 9.62 -8.33 -3.00
C TYR A 18 8.85 -8.65 -4.29
N VAL A 19 8.40 -7.62 -5.01
CA VAL A 19 7.66 -7.77 -6.27
C VAL A 19 8.48 -8.50 -7.32
N ARG A 20 9.76 -8.15 -7.45
CA ARG A 20 10.66 -8.80 -8.40
C ARG A 20 10.82 -10.30 -8.08
N ARG A 21 11.03 -10.65 -6.81
CA ARG A 21 11.10 -12.05 -6.36
C ARG A 21 9.79 -12.81 -6.56
N LEU A 22 8.64 -12.16 -6.34
CA LEU A 22 7.33 -12.76 -6.58
C LEU A 22 7.14 -13.11 -8.07
N GLN A 23 7.55 -12.21 -8.98
CA GLN A 23 7.53 -12.46 -10.42
C GLN A 23 8.50 -13.57 -10.83
N GLU A 24 9.73 -13.58 -10.30
CA GLU A 24 10.70 -14.65 -10.56
C GLU A 24 10.15 -16.02 -10.09
N LEU A 25 9.53 -16.07 -8.91
CA LEU A 25 8.92 -17.30 -8.40
C LEU A 25 7.68 -17.72 -9.19
N ALA A 26 6.88 -16.79 -9.69
CA ALA A 26 5.75 -17.10 -10.57
C ALA A 26 6.22 -17.74 -11.89
N VAL A 27 7.37 -17.32 -12.41
CA VAL A 27 7.98 -17.92 -13.60
C VAL A 27 8.61 -19.28 -13.30
N LEU A 28 9.26 -19.43 -12.15
CA LEU A 28 9.90 -20.69 -11.74
C LEU A 28 8.88 -21.78 -11.34
N CYS A 29 7.72 -21.39 -10.81
CA CYS A 29 6.69 -22.31 -10.30
C CYS A 29 5.28 -21.89 -10.74
N PRO A 30 4.94 -22.04 -12.04
CA PRO A 30 3.63 -21.66 -12.55
C PRO A 30 2.46 -22.43 -11.89
N ASN A 31 2.69 -23.66 -11.38
CA ASN A 31 1.67 -24.41 -10.65
C ASN A 31 1.23 -23.75 -9.32
N MET A 32 2.08 -22.94 -8.68
CA MET A 32 1.76 -22.25 -7.42
C MET A 32 0.89 -21.00 -7.64
N VAL A 33 1.07 -20.35 -8.78
CA VAL A 33 0.35 -19.14 -9.18
C VAL A 33 -0.10 -19.29 -10.63
N PRO A 34 -1.03 -20.23 -10.89
CA PRO A 34 -1.43 -20.57 -12.26
C PRO A 34 -2.15 -19.41 -12.95
N ASN A 35 -2.80 -18.55 -12.16
CA ASN A 35 -3.59 -17.42 -12.65
C ASN A 35 -3.16 -16.11 -12.02
N ASN A 36 -3.41 -15.01 -12.73
CA ASN A 36 -3.19 -13.65 -12.24
C ASN A 36 -4.02 -13.33 -10.98
N GLU A 37 -5.23 -13.87 -10.86
CA GLU A 37 -6.04 -13.73 -9.65
C GLU A 37 -5.35 -14.32 -8.42
N LYS A 38 -4.79 -15.54 -8.55
CA LYS A 38 -4.07 -16.20 -7.46
C LYS A 38 -2.81 -15.42 -7.07
N LEU A 39 -2.11 -14.88 -8.05
CA LEU A 39 -0.94 -14.04 -7.84
C LEU A 39 -1.31 -12.75 -7.09
N MET A 40 -2.47 -12.16 -7.40
CA MET A 40 -2.97 -10.98 -6.71
C MET A 40 -3.41 -11.28 -5.27
N GLU A 41 -4.08 -12.41 -5.02
CA GLU A 41 -4.41 -12.87 -3.67
C GLU A 41 -3.15 -13.05 -2.81
N VAL A 42 -2.13 -13.73 -3.36
CA VAL A 42 -0.85 -13.93 -2.66
C VAL A 42 -0.17 -12.59 -2.41
N PHE A 43 -0.15 -11.69 -3.41
CA PHE A 43 0.41 -10.36 -3.26
C PHE A 43 -0.24 -9.63 -2.08
N ILE A 44 -1.57 -9.48 -2.07
CA ILE A 44 -2.31 -8.77 -1.02
C ILE A 44 -2.19 -9.45 0.34
N GLY A 45 -2.17 -10.79 0.38
CA GLY A 45 -2.05 -11.58 1.60
C GLY A 45 -0.70 -11.42 2.31
N ARG A 46 0.36 -11.13 1.55
CA ARG A 46 1.75 -10.98 2.06
C ARG A 46 2.15 -9.52 2.32
N LEU A 47 1.30 -8.55 1.99
CA LEU A 47 1.53 -7.14 2.31
C LEU A 47 1.39 -6.88 3.80
N THR A 48 2.16 -5.90 4.30
CA THR A 48 1.96 -5.35 5.64
C THR A 48 0.61 -4.63 5.73
N ARG A 49 0.02 -4.59 6.94
CA ARG A 49 -1.33 -4.04 7.18
C ARG A 49 -1.53 -2.63 6.61
N SER A 50 -0.52 -1.77 6.73
CA SER A 50 -0.57 -0.39 6.22
C SER A 50 -0.72 -0.34 4.70
N ILE A 51 0.04 -1.17 3.98
CA ILE A 51 -0.01 -1.22 2.51
C ILE A 51 -1.28 -1.95 2.05
N LYS A 52 -1.63 -3.04 2.72
CA LYS A 52 -2.84 -3.82 2.46
C LYS A 52 -4.10 -2.95 2.54
N GLY A 53 -4.18 -2.06 3.53
CA GLY A 53 -5.30 -1.11 3.66
C GLY A 53 -5.44 -0.22 2.42
N ASN A 54 -4.34 0.35 1.96
CA ASN A 54 -4.33 1.22 0.77
C ASN A 54 -4.69 0.46 -0.51
N VAL A 55 -4.12 -0.72 -0.72
CA VAL A 55 -4.42 -1.57 -1.88
C VAL A 55 -5.88 -2.02 -1.89
N THR A 56 -6.43 -2.39 -0.73
CA THR A 56 -7.84 -2.80 -0.60
C THR A 56 -8.80 -1.63 -0.85
N ALA A 57 -8.43 -0.42 -0.40
CA ALA A 57 -9.24 0.78 -0.61
C ALA A 57 -9.34 1.16 -2.09
N LEU A 58 -8.24 1.03 -2.83
CA LEU A 58 -8.18 1.40 -4.24
C LEU A 58 -8.61 0.29 -5.20
N LYS A 59 -8.81 -0.95 -4.73
CA LYS A 59 -9.30 -2.11 -5.51
C LYS A 59 -8.65 -2.21 -6.90
N PRO A 60 -7.33 -2.44 -6.98
CA PRO A 60 -6.65 -2.53 -8.26
C PRO A 60 -7.25 -3.64 -9.14
N GLN A 61 -7.37 -3.37 -10.44
CA GLN A 61 -7.81 -4.38 -11.40
C GLN A 61 -6.66 -5.26 -11.88
N THR A 62 -5.42 -4.78 -11.73
CA THR A 62 -4.23 -5.48 -12.20
C THR A 62 -3.13 -5.52 -11.13
N LEU A 63 -2.27 -6.53 -11.20
CA LEU A 63 -1.11 -6.65 -10.31
C LEU A 63 -0.21 -5.41 -10.41
N LYS A 64 -0.04 -4.84 -11.60
CA LYS A 64 0.78 -3.65 -11.82
C LYS A 64 0.25 -2.43 -11.08
N GLU A 65 -1.07 -2.24 -11.06
CA GLU A 65 -1.70 -1.19 -10.23
C GLU A 65 -1.51 -1.46 -8.74
N ALA A 66 -1.72 -2.71 -8.30
CA ALA A 66 -1.51 -3.09 -6.91
C ALA A 66 -0.07 -2.79 -6.45
N ILE A 67 0.92 -3.04 -7.32
CA ILE A 67 2.33 -2.71 -7.09
C ILE A 67 2.54 -1.21 -7.01
N ASN A 68 1.93 -0.42 -7.89
CA ASN A 68 2.06 1.03 -7.90
C ASN A 68 1.50 1.65 -6.60
N ILE A 69 0.31 1.22 -6.20
CA ILE A 69 -0.35 1.60 -4.95
C ILE A 69 0.49 1.17 -3.74
N ALA A 70 1.07 -0.02 -3.80
CA ALA A 70 1.90 -0.51 -2.72
C ALA A 70 3.24 0.24 -2.62
N GLN A 71 3.84 0.64 -3.76
CA GLN A 71 5.09 1.43 -3.81
C GLN A 71 4.88 2.87 -3.35
N ARG A 72 3.71 3.42 -3.63
CA ARG A 72 3.28 4.72 -3.12
C ARG A 72 2.19 4.47 -2.10
N PRO A 73 2.55 4.09 -0.85
CA PRO A 73 1.64 4.28 0.26
C PRO A 73 1.56 5.79 0.46
N GLU A 74 0.90 6.50 -0.47
CA GLU A 74 0.51 7.89 -0.31
C GLU A 74 -0.16 7.90 1.04
N THR A 75 0.56 8.51 1.99
CA THR A 75 0.08 8.64 3.35
C THR A 75 -1.28 9.29 3.19
N PHE A 76 -2.33 8.60 3.63
CA PHE A 76 -3.59 9.24 3.99
C PHE A 76 -3.30 10.15 5.20
N ARG A 77 -2.41 11.14 5.00
CA ARG A 77 -2.01 12.21 5.91
C ARG A 77 -2.74 13.49 5.54
N SER A 78 -3.79 13.44 4.72
CA SER A 78 -4.63 14.62 4.52
C SER A 78 -5.82 14.71 5.49
N TYR A 79 -5.85 13.92 6.58
CA TYR A 79 -6.71 14.23 7.73
C TYR A 79 -5.91 14.56 9.00
N ALA A 80 -4.73 15.16 8.88
CA ALA A 80 -4.10 15.84 10.01
C ALA A 80 -3.29 17.06 9.55
N ALA A 81 -3.95 18.00 8.88
CA ALA A 81 -3.54 19.39 8.87
C ALA A 81 -4.69 20.25 9.40
N THR A 82 -4.95 20.12 10.70
CA THR A 82 -5.57 21.21 11.46
C THR A 82 -4.45 22.03 12.10
N PRO A 83 -4.02 23.15 11.52
CA PRO A 83 -3.86 24.34 12.33
C PRO A 83 -5.26 24.91 12.50
N THR A 84 -5.94 24.54 13.59
CA THR A 84 -6.98 25.40 14.16
C THR A 84 -6.29 26.70 14.60
N LYS A 85 -6.06 27.64 13.69
CA LYS A 85 -5.86 29.05 14.08
C LYS A 85 -7.24 29.64 14.28
N ASN A 86 -7.78 29.33 15.45
CA ASN A 86 -8.82 30.14 16.06
C ASN A 86 -8.27 31.54 16.31
N HIS A 87 -9.20 32.49 16.28
CA HIS A 87 -9.07 33.89 16.68
C HIS A 87 -8.71 34.87 15.56
N GLY A 88 -9.71 35.18 14.74
CA GLY A 88 -9.77 36.35 13.88
C GLY A 88 -11.13 37.04 14.00
N TYR A 89 -11.58 37.36 15.21
CA TYR A 89 -12.65 38.34 15.43
C TYR A 89 -12.16 39.36 16.48
N THR A 90 -11.33 40.30 16.03
CA THR A 90 -11.14 41.54 16.79
C THR A 90 -12.38 42.39 16.55
N GLY A 91 -13.37 42.21 17.43
CA GLY A 91 -14.51 43.11 17.53
C GLY A 91 -14.02 44.54 17.74
N ASN A 92 -14.31 45.39 16.78
CA ASN A 92 -14.05 46.81 16.83
C ASN A 92 -15.32 47.54 17.31
N ARG A 93 -15.39 47.84 18.62
CA ARG A 93 -16.08 49.02 19.21
C ARG A 93 -15.93 49.11 20.75
N PRO A 94 -16.13 50.28 21.40
CA PRO A 94 -15.25 51.47 21.47
C PRO A 94 -14.91 51.88 22.94
N SER A 95 -13.95 52.80 23.15
CA SER A 95 -13.77 53.71 24.32
C SER A 95 -12.45 54.47 24.08
N CYS A 96 -12.32 55.78 24.09
CA CYS A 96 -13.08 56.89 24.69
C CYS A 96 -13.33 58.02 23.69
#